data_AF-A0A258CPT3-F1
#
_entry.id   AF-A0A258CPT3-F1
#
_cell.length_a   1.000
_cell.length_b   1.000
_cell.length_c   1.000
_cell.angle_alpha   90.00
_cell.angle_beta   90.00
_cell.angle_gamma   90.00
#
_symmetry.space_group_name_H-M   'P 1'
#
loop_
_entity.id
_entity.type
_entity.pdbx_description
1 polymer ?
#
loop_
_entity_poly.entity_id
_entity_poly.type
_entity_poly.pdbx_seq_one_letter_code
_entity_poly.pdbx_strand_id
1 'polypeptide(L)'
;RLWLPLGHRLAGAEIIELADIAREPLIMLTVDETEENTGKLLSALGAKPHVAFRTRSVEAVRSLVATGAGLAILPDLIYRPWSLEGDRIESRDVAGALPVVQVGMVWRRGSELPRAARDFIAMAQAHHPRHKS
;
A
#
# COMPACT_ATOMS: atom_id res chain seq x y z
N ARG A 1 -2.53 -4.13 0.06
CA ARG A 1 -1.83 -5.35 -0.42
C ARG A 1 -0.61 -5.57 0.46
N LEU A 2 -0.25 -6.82 0.70
CA LEU A 2 0.99 -7.21 1.37
C LEU A 2 2.08 -7.43 0.33
N TRP A 3 3.22 -6.76 0.49
CA TRP A 3 4.41 -6.96 -0.32
C TRP A 3 5.36 -7.91 0.39
N LEU A 4 5.87 -8.89 -0.36
CA LEU A 4 6.69 -9.99 0.13
C LEU A 4 7.92 -10.18 -0.79
N PRO A 5 9.06 -10.66 -0.27
CA PRO A 5 10.11 -11.19 -1.14
C PRO A 5 9.61 -12.42 -1.90
N LEU A 6 10.22 -12.70 -3.05
CA LEU A 6 9.99 -13.96 -3.77
C LEU A 6 10.24 -15.16 -2.85
N GLY A 7 9.36 -16.16 -2.91
CA GLY A 7 9.52 -17.40 -2.14
C GLY A 7 9.25 -17.27 -0.65
N HIS A 8 8.73 -16.14 -0.17
CA HIS A 8 8.30 -15.99 1.21
C HIS A 8 7.24 -17.03 1.58
N ARG A 9 7.27 -17.57 2.81
CA ARG A 9 6.31 -18.58 3.28
C ARG A 9 4.85 -18.15 3.08
N LEU A 10 4.53 -16.87 3.35
CA LEU A 10 3.18 -16.32 3.18
C LEU A 10 2.74 -16.18 1.72
N ALA A 11 3.65 -16.21 0.75
CA ALA A 11 3.29 -16.16 -0.67
C ALA A 11 2.48 -17.40 -1.10
N GLY A 12 2.78 -18.56 -0.51
CA GLY A 12 2.07 -19.82 -0.74
C GLY A 12 0.85 -20.06 0.17
N ALA A 13 0.56 -19.14 1.09
CA ALA A 13 -0.59 -19.29 1.99
C ALA A 13 -1.90 -19.05 1.24
N GLU A 14 -2.90 -19.91 1.47
CA GLU A 14 -4.24 -19.77 0.89
C GLU A 14 -4.92 -18.48 1.37
N ILE A 15 -4.84 -18.22 2.67
CA ILE A 15 -5.33 -17.03 3.35
C ILE A 15 -4.20 -16.48 4.21
N ILE A 16 -4.03 -15.16 4.20
CA ILE A 16 -3.04 -14.46 5.03
C ILE A 16 -3.80 -13.60 6.02
N GLU A 17 -3.73 -13.93 7.30
CA GLU A 17 -4.38 -13.16 8.37
C GLU A 17 -3.47 -12.02 8.85
N LEU A 18 -4.05 -10.98 9.44
CA LEU A 18 -3.27 -9.89 10.06
C LEU A 18 -2.33 -10.40 11.16
N ALA A 19 -2.72 -11.47 11.86
CA ALA A 19 -1.90 -12.11 12.90
C ALA A 19 -0.64 -12.80 12.33
N ASP A 20 -0.69 -13.29 11.09
CA ASP A 20 0.49 -13.85 10.43
C ASP A 20 1.51 -12.75 10.16
N ILE A 21 1.03 -11.59 9.71
CA ILE A 21 1.86 -10.43 9.38
C ILE A 21 2.45 -9.78 10.64
N ALA A 22 1.69 -9.73 11.73
CA ALA A 22 2.14 -9.14 13.00
C ALA A 22 3.37 -9.85 13.61
N ARG A 23 3.65 -11.09 13.19
CA ARG A 23 4.80 -11.90 13.62
C ARG A 23 6.05 -11.67 12.77
N GLU A 24 5.93 -10.99 11.64
CA GLU A 24 7.00 -10.77 10.69
C GLU A 24 7.60 -9.37 10.88
N PRO A 25 8.89 -9.14 10.58
CA PRO A 25 9.48 -7.81 10.60
C PRO A 25 8.82 -6.93 9.54
N LEU A 26 8.40 -5.72 9.93
CA LEU A 26 7.71 -4.77 9.05
C LEU A 26 8.62 -3.62 8.63
N ILE A 27 8.50 -3.27 7.36
CA ILE A 27 9.04 -2.05 6.76
C ILE A 27 7.89 -1.06 6.63
N MET A 28 8.01 0.07 7.33
CA MET A 28 6.96 1.06 7.42
C MET A 28 7.27 2.27 6.54
N LEU A 29 6.38 2.56 5.60
CA LEU A 29 6.41 3.82 4.87
C LEU A 29 5.82 4.93 5.74
N THR A 30 6.64 5.90 6.12
CA THR A 30 6.22 7.11 6.82
C THR A 30 6.00 8.21 5.78
N VAL A 31 4.76 8.65 5.58
CA VAL A 31 4.45 9.82 4.74
C VAL A 31 4.07 10.99 5.65
N ASP A 32 4.55 12.20 5.32
CA ASP A 32 4.36 13.40 6.14
C ASP A 32 2.89 13.89 6.20
N GLU A 33 2.00 13.25 5.45
CA GLU A 33 0.56 13.34 5.66
C GLU A 33 0.03 11.95 6.03
N THR A 34 -0.51 11.84 7.26
CA THR A 34 -1.15 10.68 7.93
C THR A 34 -0.28 9.82 8.86
N GLU A 35 0.13 10.38 10.01
CA GLU A 35 0.28 9.57 11.25
C GLU A 35 -0.99 8.73 11.52
N GLU A 36 -2.15 9.21 11.07
CA GLU A 36 -3.44 8.56 11.24
C GLU A 36 -3.62 7.25 10.45
N ASN A 37 -3.11 7.14 9.21
CA ASN A 37 -3.24 5.92 8.39
C ASN A 37 -2.29 4.84 8.86
N THR A 38 -1.05 5.23 9.18
CA THR A 38 -0.10 4.34 9.86
C THR A 38 -0.68 3.89 11.20
N GLY A 39 -1.27 4.79 11.99
CA GLY A 39 -1.95 4.45 13.25
C GLY A 39 -3.11 3.47 13.08
N LYS A 40 -3.96 3.64 12.05
CA LYS A 40 -5.06 2.72 11.71
C LYS A 40 -4.53 1.35 11.30
N LEU A 41 -3.49 1.30 10.48
CA LEU A 41 -2.85 0.05 10.07
C LEU A 41 -2.24 -0.69 11.27
N LEU A 42 -1.48 0.03 12.12
CA LEU A 42 -0.90 -0.54 13.33
C LEU A 42 -1.99 -1.03 14.29
N SER A 43 -3.08 -0.29 14.44
CA SER A 43 -4.22 -0.69 15.26
C SER A 43 -4.90 -1.95 14.72
N ALA A 44 -5.05 -2.06 13.39
CA ALA A 44 -5.60 -3.26 12.74
C ALA A 44 -4.69 -4.49 12.92
N LEU A 45 -3.37 -4.30 12.91
CA LEU A 45 -2.38 -5.36 13.17
C LEU A 45 -2.26 -5.75 14.66
N GLY A 46 -2.95 -5.05 15.56
CA GLY A 46 -2.89 -5.27 17.00
C GLY A 46 -1.76 -4.50 17.71
N ALA A 47 -1.61 -4.74 19.01
CA ALA A 47 -1.10 -3.75 19.95
C ALA A 47 0.38 -3.31 19.79
N LYS A 48 1.20 -3.94 18.94
CA LYS A 48 2.56 -3.51 18.53
C LYS A 48 3.19 -4.51 17.54
N PRO A 49 3.13 -4.30 16.22
CA PRO A 49 3.92 -5.11 15.29
C PRO A 49 5.42 -4.76 15.38
N HIS A 50 6.28 -5.72 15.04
CA HIS A 50 7.72 -5.51 15.01
C HIS A 50 8.13 -4.68 13.78
N VAL A 51 8.30 -3.36 13.97
CA VAL A 51 8.80 -2.48 12.90
C VAL A 51 10.32 -2.53 12.85
N ALA A 52 10.88 -3.18 11.83
CA ALA A 52 12.32 -3.30 11.61
C ALA A 52 12.90 -2.03 10.95
N PHE A 53 12.16 -1.43 10.01
CA PHE A 53 12.61 -0.24 9.27
C PHE A 53 11.49 0.80 9.12
N ARG A 54 11.89 2.08 9.07
CA ARG A 54 11.03 3.21 8.73
C ARG A 54 11.70 4.02 7.63
N THR A 55 10.94 4.39 6.60
CA THR A 55 11.45 5.21 5.48
C THR A 55 10.32 6.03 4.87
N ARG A 56 10.67 7.16 4.23
CA ARG A 56 9.74 7.97 3.44
C ARG A 56 9.73 7.62 1.95
N SER A 57 10.62 6.72 1.53
CA SER A 57 10.77 6.34 0.13
C SER A 57 10.08 5.01 -0.14
N VAL A 58 9.10 5.01 -1.05
CA VAL A 58 8.48 3.78 -1.57
C VAL A 58 9.52 2.86 -2.18
N GLU A 59 10.56 3.42 -2.80
CA GLU A 59 11.59 2.62 -3.44
C GLU A 59 12.50 1.94 -2.42
N ALA A 60 12.85 2.65 -1.34
CA ALA A 60 13.56 2.02 -0.23
C ALA A 60 12.73 0.88 0.40
N VAL A 61 11.40 1.04 0.52
CA VAL A 61 10.53 -0.07 0.94
C VAL A 61 10.67 -1.25 -0.01
N ARG A 62 10.62 -1.00 -1.32
CA ARG A 62 10.70 -2.05 -2.35
C ARG A 62 12.00 -2.83 -2.27
N SER A 63 13.15 -2.16 -2.22
CA SER A 63 14.46 -2.81 -2.12
C SER A 63 14.60 -3.59 -0.81
N LEU A 64 14.10 -3.05 0.31
CA LEU A 64 14.12 -3.76 1.60
C LEU A 64 13.22 -5.01 1.60
N VAL A 65 12.05 -4.95 0.96
CA VAL A 65 11.19 -6.13 0.79
C VAL A 65 11.89 -7.16 -0.11
N ALA A 66 12.45 -6.73 -1.24
CA ALA A 66 13.09 -7.60 -2.22
C ALA A 66 14.28 -8.39 -1.63
N THR A 67 15.04 -7.75 -0.73
CA THR A 67 16.14 -8.38 0.02
C THR A 67 15.69 -9.26 1.19
N GLY A 68 14.39 -9.29 1.50
CA GLY A 68 13.83 -10.06 2.60
C GLY A 68 14.04 -9.45 3.99
N ALA A 69 14.40 -8.16 4.07
CA ALA A 69 14.58 -7.47 5.34
C ALA A 69 13.27 -7.28 6.14
N GLY A 70 12.12 -7.41 5.46
CA GLY A 70 10.80 -7.41 6.08
C GLY A 70 9.66 -7.35 5.07
N LEU A 71 8.45 -7.27 5.59
CA LEU A 71 7.21 -7.17 4.81
C LEU A 71 6.68 -5.74 4.84
N ALA A 72 5.89 -5.37 3.84
CA ALA A 72 5.22 -4.06 3.81
C ALA A 72 3.75 -4.19 3.44
N ILE A 73 2.87 -3.44 4.11
CA ILE A 73 1.47 -3.29 3.69
C ILE A 73 1.32 -1.93 3.05
N LEU A 74 1.00 -1.92 1.76
CA LEU A 74 0.86 -0.70 0.96
C LEU A 74 -0.36 -0.77 0.03
N PRO A 75 -0.88 0.40 -0.41
CA PRO A 75 -1.90 0.45 -1.44
C PRO A 75 -1.42 -0.19 -2.73
N ASP A 76 -2.33 -0.85 -3.45
CA ASP A 76 -2.04 -1.47 -4.75
C ASP A 76 -1.57 -0.44 -5.79
N LEU A 77 -2.05 0.81 -5.69
CA LEU A 77 -1.70 1.91 -6.59
C LEU A 77 -0.18 2.11 -6.78
N ILE A 78 0.61 1.88 -5.73
CA ILE A 78 2.06 2.08 -5.74
C ILE A 78 2.86 0.78 -5.95
N TYR A 79 2.18 -0.34 -6.18
CA TYR A 79 2.83 -1.63 -6.40
C TYR A 79 3.50 -1.71 -7.77
N ARG A 80 4.76 -2.15 -7.78
CA ARG A 80 5.52 -2.54 -8.97
C ARG A 80 6.31 -3.81 -8.64
N PRO A 81 6.38 -4.81 -9.54
CA PRO A 81 7.01 -6.10 -9.23
C PRO A 81 8.53 -6.08 -9.10
N TRP A 82 9.21 -4.97 -9.45
CA TRP A 82 10.67 -4.88 -9.53
C TRP A 82 11.21 -3.69 -8.74
N SER A 83 12.27 -3.90 -7.96
CA SER A 83 13.13 -2.84 -7.44
C SER A 83 13.97 -2.18 -8.52
N LEU A 84 14.55 -1.02 -8.21
CA LEU A 84 15.53 -0.37 -9.08
C LEU A 84 16.73 -1.28 -9.39
N GLU A 85 17.11 -2.15 -8.45
CA GLU A 85 18.18 -3.13 -8.62
C GLU A 85 17.77 -4.34 -9.49
N GLY A 86 16.49 -4.44 -9.87
CA GLY A 86 15.95 -5.52 -10.70
C GLY A 86 15.43 -6.72 -9.90
N ASP A 87 15.53 -6.68 -8.57
CA ASP A 87 15.00 -7.73 -7.70
C ASP A 87 13.47 -7.72 -7.70
N ARG A 88 12.86 -8.90 -7.61
CA ARG A 88 11.40 -9.03 -7.68
C ARG A 88 10.76 -9.09 -6.29
N ILE A 89 9.57 -8.52 -6.21
CA ILE A 89 8.66 -8.66 -5.07
C ILE A 89 7.31 -9.22 -5.52
N GLU A 90 6.61 -9.84 -4.58
CA GLU A 90 5.24 -10.35 -4.77
C GLU A 90 4.23 -9.47 -4.03
N SER A 91 2.98 -9.47 -4.52
CA SER A 91 1.84 -8.79 -3.90
C SER A 91 0.73 -9.78 -3.62
N ARG A 92 0.26 -9.84 -2.38
CA ARG A 92 -0.85 -10.70 -1.93
C ARG A 92 -1.96 -9.87 -1.28
N ASP A 93 -3.18 -10.40 -1.35
CA ASP A 93 -4.29 -9.92 -0.53
C ASP A 93 -4.15 -10.42 0.91
N VAL A 94 -4.71 -9.66 1.84
CA VAL A 94 -4.71 -9.95 3.27
C VAL A 94 -6.15 -10.06 3.72
N ALA A 95 -6.48 -11.07 4.51
CA ALA A 95 -7.79 -11.22 5.12
C ALA A 95 -8.04 -10.10 6.14
N GLY A 96 -9.27 -9.61 6.17
CA GLY A 96 -9.68 -8.50 7.02
C GLY A 96 -9.65 -7.13 6.31
N ALA A 97 -10.22 -6.14 6.99
CA ALA A 97 -10.37 -4.79 6.46
C ALA A 97 -9.09 -3.98 6.69
N LEU A 98 -8.19 -3.98 5.71
CA LEU A 98 -7.10 -2.99 5.67
C LEU A 98 -7.63 -1.61 5.30
N PRO A 99 -7.06 -0.52 5.85
CA PRO A 99 -7.45 0.83 5.45
C PRO A 99 -7.21 1.01 3.94
N VAL A 100 -8.25 1.46 3.24
CA VAL A 100 -8.21 1.72 1.80
C VAL A 100 -7.79 3.17 1.58
N VAL A 101 -6.84 3.40 0.67
CA VAL A 101 -6.50 4.76 0.24
C VAL A 101 -7.55 5.23 -0.77
N GLN A 102 -8.23 6.32 -0.43
CA GLN A 102 -9.17 7.00 -1.31
C GLN A 102 -8.47 8.14 -2.03
N VAL A 103 -8.51 8.14 -3.36
CA VAL A 103 -8.01 9.24 -4.18
C VAL A 103 -9.19 10.12 -4.59
N GLY A 104 -9.10 11.41 -4.28
CA GLY A 104 -10.12 12.41 -4.59
C GLY A 104 -9.61 13.48 -5.54
N MET A 105 -10.53 14.12 -6.25
CA MET A 105 -10.26 15.33 -7.02
C MET A 105 -10.86 16.52 -6.28
N VAL A 106 -10.10 17.60 -6.14
CA VAL A 106 -10.53 18.79 -5.39
C VAL A 106 -10.40 20.05 -6.24
N TRP A 107 -11.38 20.95 -6.10
CA TRP A 107 -11.37 22.28 -6.71
C TRP A 107 -12.11 23.29 -5.83
N ARG A 108 -11.88 24.57 -6.06
CA ARG A 108 -12.51 25.64 -5.28
C ARG A 108 -14.02 25.66 -5.55
N ARG A 109 -14.80 25.69 -4.48
CA ARG A 109 -16.25 25.89 -4.55
C ARG A 109 -16.58 27.24 -5.21
N GLY A 110 -17.44 27.23 -6.21
CA GLY A 110 -17.86 28.42 -6.96
C GLY A 110 -16.96 28.79 -8.13
N SER A 111 -15.85 28.09 -8.36
CA SER A 111 -15.09 28.23 -9.61
C SER A 111 -15.75 27.41 -10.72
N GLU A 112 -15.95 28.02 -11.88
CA GLU A 112 -16.31 27.26 -13.08
C GLU A 112 -15.13 26.39 -13.49
N LEU A 113 -15.39 25.09 -13.66
CA LEU A 113 -14.40 24.16 -14.18
C LEU A 113 -14.25 24.36 -15.69
N PRO A 114 -13.06 24.73 -16.19
CA PRO A 114 -12.80 24.79 -17.63
C PRO A 114 -13.14 23.45 -18.29
N ARG A 115 -13.49 23.48 -19.58
CA ARG A 115 -13.85 22.27 -20.34
C ARG A 115 -12.78 21.19 -20.23
N ALA A 116 -11.51 21.54 -20.37
CA ALA A 116 -10.38 20.62 -20.21
C ALA A 116 -10.35 19.92 -18.85
N ALA A 117 -10.68 20.62 -17.75
CA ALA A 117 -10.72 20.02 -16.42
C ALA A 117 -11.90 19.04 -16.27
N ARG A 118 -13.07 19.36 -16.84
CA ARG A 118 -14.22 18.45 -16.89
C ARG A 118 -13.93 17.19 -17.71
N ASP A 119 -13.31 17.35 -18.87
CA ASP A 119 -12.92 16.25 -19.74
C ASP A 119 -11.90 15.33 -19.02
N PHE A 120 -10.93 15.92 -18.31
CA PHE A 120 -9.97 15.16 -17.48
C PHE A 120 -10.66 14.39 -16.35
N ILE A 121 -11.59 15.01 -15.61
CA ILE A 121 -12.35 14.35 -14.54
C ILE A 121 -13.13 13.15 -15.10
N ALA A 122 -13.82 13.33 -16.24
CA ALA A 122 -14.59 12.26 -16.87
C ALA A 122 -13.70 11.09 -17.29
N MET A 123 -12.54 11.37 -17.88
CA MET A 123 -11.56 10.34 -18.25
C MET A 123 -10.98 9.61 -17.03
N ALA A 124 -10.61 10.35 -15.98
CA ALA A 124 -10.07 9.78 -14.75
C ALA A 124 -11.09 8.85 -14.05
N GLN A 125 -12.38 9.24 -14.02
CA GLN A 125 -13.46 8.41 -13.48
C GLN A 125 -13.71 7.14 -14.30
N ALA A 126 -13.60 7.22 -15.63
CA ALA A 126 -13.79 6.07 -16.51
C ALA A 126 -12.68 5.01 -16.37
N HIS A 127 -11.48 5.42 -15.96
CA HIS A 127 -10.32 4.53 -15.79
C HIS A 127 -10.07 4.09 -14.35
N HIS A 128 -10.91 4.49 -13.39
CA HIS A 128 -10.82 3.96 -12.04
C HIS A 128 -11.36 2.51 -12.03
N PRO A 129 -10.55 1.49 -11.69
CA PRO A 129 -11.07 0.15 -11.55
C PRO A 129 -12.12 0.15 -10.43
N ARG A 130 -13.34 -0.29 -10.76
CA ARG A 130 -14.40 -0.52 -9.77
C ARG A 130 -13.98 -1.70 -8.92
N HIS A 131 -13.63 -1.46 -7.65
CA HIS A 131 -13.52 -2.53 -6.67
C HIS A 131 -14.93 -3.11 -6.46
N LYS A 132 -15.11 -4.38 -6.84
CA LYS A 132 -16.28 -5.16 -6.40
C LYS A 132 -16.15 -5.36 -4.88
N SER A 133 -17.18 -4.94 -4.16
CA SER A 133 -17.40 -5.21 -2.74
C SER A 133 -17.61 -6.71 -2.50
#